data_AF-A0A1B6HM51-F1
#
_entry.id   AF-A0A1B6HM51-F1
#
_cell.length_a   1.000
_cell.length_b   1.000
_cell.length_c   1.000
_cell.angle_alpha   90.00
_cell.angle_beta   90.00
_cell.angle_gamma   90.00
#
_symmetry.space_group_name_H-M   'P 1'
#
loop_
_entity.id
_entity.type
_entity.pdbx_description
1 polymer ?
#
loop_
_entity_poly.entity_id
_entity_poly.type
_entity_poly.pdbx_seq_one_letter_code
_entity_poly.pdbx_strand_id
1 'polypeptide(L)'
;WPVLSMKKSYNDFVFDLYKKHRTKKLVGIFQFFRKSVLIIDRELLRSVLVRDFQYFDGKSLHYNKELEPLTAHLFSLGGQQWKVLRAKITPLFSSNKTKGMFPIFIDAAQKLSEYVSQITEKNDEIECKDLFTRFSVDVTTSTAFGLD
;
A
#
# COMPACT_ATOMS: atom_id res chain seq x y z
N TRP A 1 -10.56 24.84 1.41
CA TRP A 1 -9.79 23.74 2.02
C TRP A 1 -8.48 23.61 1.24
N PRO A 2 -7.29 23.68 1.86
CA PRO A 2 -6.00 23.76 1.14
C PRO A 2 -5.78 22.65 0.12
N VAL A 3 -6.30 21.45 0.42
CA VAL A 3 -6.29 20.26 -0.44
C VAL A 3 -7.08 20.48 -1.73
N LEU A 4 -8.28 21.06 -1.67
CA LEU A 4 -9.12 21.34 -2.85
C LEU A 4 -8.53 22.44 -3.74
N SER A 5 -7.80 23.38 -3.13
CA SER A 5 -7.11 24.44 -3.87
C SER A 5 -5.77 24.01 -4.46
N MET A 6 -5.41 22.72 -4.38
CA MET A 6 -4.12 22.16 -4.83
C MET A 6 -2.87 22.83 -4.22
N LYS A 7 -3.03 23.60 -3.14
CA LYS A 7 -1.95 24.31 -2.46
C LYS A 7 -1.11 23.38 -1.57
N LYS A 8 -1.69 22.24 -1.17
CA LYS A 8 -1.06 21.21 -0.34
C LYS A 8 -1.60 19.85 -0.72
N SER A 9 -0.75 18.83 -0.62
CA SER A 9 -1.23 17.45 -0.73
C SER A 9 -2.11 17.09 0.46
N TYR A 10 -2.97 16.09 0.29
CA TYR A 10 -3.76 15.55 1.41
C TYR A 10 -2.86 15.04 2.55
N ASN A 11 -1.72 14.43 2.20
CA ASN A 11 -0.76 13.92 3.17
C ASN A 11 -0.14 15.05 4.00
N ASP A 12 0.28 16.15 3.37
CA ASP A 12 0.82 17.31 4.08
C ASP A 12 -0.22 17.93 5.01
N PHE A 13 -1.48 18.01 4.56
CA PHE A 13 -2.57 18.50 5.37
C PHE A 13 -2.81 17.65 6.63
N VAL A 14 -2.84 16.31 6.49
CA VAL A 14 -3.00 15.39 7.62
C VAL A 14 -1.80 15.47 8.56
N PHE A 15 -0.58 15.61 8.02
CA PHE A 15 0.63 15.73 8.81
C PHE A 15 0.71 17.04 9.60
N ASP A 16 0.29 18.16 9.01
CA ASP A 16 0.18 19.44 9.69
C ASP A 16 -0.85 19.38 10.84
N LEU A 17 -1.99 18.72 10.61
CA LEU A 17 -2.99 18.48 11.66
C LEU A 17 -2.42 17.63 12.80
N TYR A 18 -1.69 16.56 12.47
CA TYR A 18 -1.01 15.73 13.44
C TYR A 18 -0.03 16.55 14.29
N LYS A 19 0.83 17.35 13.65
CA LYS A 19 1.78 18.23 14.33
C LYS A 19 1.08 19.23 15.25
N LYS A 20 0.03 19.90 14.74
CA LYS A 20 -0.73 20.90 15.50
C LYS A 20 -1.39 20.34 16.75
N HIS A 21 -1.82 19.08 16.71
CA HIS A 21 -2.57 18.45 17.79
C HIS A 21 -1.81 17.33 18.50
N ARG A 22 -0.47 17.35 18.45
CA ARG A 22 0.44 16.33 19.03
C ARG A 22 0.17 15.98 20.50
N THR A 23 -0.42 16.89 21.27
CA THR A 23 -0.77 16.72 22.69
C THR A 23 -2.13 16.06 22.93
N LYS A 24 -2.95 15.91 21.89
CA LYS A 24 -4.26 15.27 21.95
C LYS A 24 -4.14 13.81 21.55
N LYS A 25 -5.04 12.96 22.06
CA LYS A 25 -5.05 11.52 21.72
C LYS A 25 -5.70 11.24 20.35
N LEU A 26 -6.73 12.00 20.02
CA LEU A 26 -7.47 11.91 18.75
C LEU A 26 -8.00 13.29 18.35
N VAL A 27 -8.24 13.46 17.05
CA VAL A 27 -8.81 14.68 16.47
C VAL A 27 -9.87 14.29 15.45
N GLY A 28 -11.08 14.84 15.59
CA GLY A 28 -12.11 14.71 14.56
C GLY A 28 -11.77 15.56 13.34
N ILE A 29 -11.85 14.98 12.16
CA ILE A 29 -11.62 15.66 10.88
C ILE A 29 -12.78 15.37 9.92
N PHE A 30 -13.00 16.27 8.98
CA PHE A 30 -13.88 16.00 7.84
C PHE A 30 -13.01 15.65 6.64
N GLN A 31 -13.17 14.43 6.12
CA GLN A 31 -12.62 14.00 4.84
C GLN A 31 -13.68 14.24 3.78
N PHE A 32 -13.63 15.41 3.13
CA PHE A 32 -14.70 15.89 2.25
C PHE A 32 -16.06 15.88 2.99
N PHE A 33 -16.94 14.94 2.67
CA PHE A 33 -18.26 14.80 3.27
C PHE A 33 -18.33 13.75 4.40
N ARG A 34 -17.22 13.05 4.68
CA ARG A 34 -17.17 11.98 5.68
C ARG A 34 -16.52 12.46 6.97
N LYS A 35 -17.22 12.29 8.09
CA LYS A 35 -16.65 12.44 9.43
C LYS A 35 -15.62 11.33 9.65
N SER A 36 -14.40 11.70 10.02
CA SER A 36 -13.28 10.78 10.25
C SER A 36 -12.53 11.17 11.51
N VAL A 37 -11.73 10.26 12.04
CA VAL A 37 -10.91 10.51 13.23
C VAL A 37 -9.45 10.28 12.90
N LEU A 38 -8.61 11.28 13.17
CA LEU A 38 -7.17 11.16 13.17
C LEU A 38 -6.71 10.69 14.55
N ILE A 39 -6.14 9.50 14.63
CA ILE A 39 -5.57 8.94 15.86
C ILE A 39 -4.12 9.41 15.98
N ILE A 40 -3.77 10.02 17.11
CA ILE A 40 -2.44 10.61 17.37
C ILE A 40 -1.69 9.78 18.42
N ASP A 41 -2.42 9.24 19.40
CA ASP A 41 -1.89 8.44 20.49
C ASP A 41 -1.48 7.03 20.03
N ARG A 42 -0.29 6.59 20.47
CA ARG A 42 0.28 5.28 20.08
C ARG A 42 -0.50 4.10 20.64
N GLU A 43 -1.00 4.19 21.88
CA GLU A 43 -1.76 3.10 22.49
C GLU A 43 -3.12 2.94 21.81
N LEU A 44 -3.76 4.05 21.44
CA LEU A 44 -4.97 4.00 20.61
C LEU A 44 -4.69 3.42 19.22
N LEU A 45 -3.60 3.81 18.56
CA LEU A 45 -3.21 3.21 17.28
C LEU A 45 -3.01 1.69 17.40
N ARG A 46 -2.32 1.22 18.45
CA ARG A 46 -2.13 -0.20 18.74
C ARG A 46 -3.46 -0.90 19.02
N SER A 47 -4.36 -0.24 19.74
CA SER A 47 -5.69 -0.75 20.03
C SER A 47 -6.44 -0.99 18.72
N VAL A 48 -6.51 0.00 17.84
CA VAL A 48 -7.24 -0.08 16.57
C VAL A 48 -6.60 -1.04 15.56
N LEU A 49 -5.27 -1.01 15.41
CA LEU A 49 -4.58 -1.75 14.34
C LEU A 49 -4.22 -3.19 14.74
N VAL A 50 -4.17 -3.50 16.03
CA VAL A 50 -3.69 -4.80 16.52
C VAL A 50 -4.69 -5.46 17.47
N ARG A 51 -4.93 -4.87 18.65
CA ARG A 51 -5.68 -5.53 19.72
C ARG A 51 -7.15 -5.75 19.36
N ASP A 52 -7.78 -4.69 18.88
CA ASP A 52 -9.21 -4.60 18.62
C ASP A 52 -9.49 -4.57 17.11
N PHE A 53 -8.50 -4.97 16.29
CA PHE A 53 -8.53 -4.91 14.82
C PHE A 53 -9.77 -5.57 14.20
N GLN A 54 -10.29 -6.63 14.83
CA GLN A 54 -11.47 -7.34 14.35
C GLN A 54 -12.75 -6.48 14.28
N TYR A 55 -12.81 -5.38 15.04
CA TYR A 55 -13.91 -4.42 15.02
C TYR A 55 -13.72 -3.32 13.97
N PHE A 56 -12.54 -3.24 13.35
CA PHE A 56 -12.16 -2.24 12.35
C PHE A 56 -11.97 -2.87 10.96
N ASP A 57 -12.93 -3.70 10.54
CA ASP A 57 -12.92 -4.40 9.24
C ASP A 57 -13.51 -3.59 8.08
N GLY A 58 -14.03 -2.39 8.35
CA GLY A 58 -14.49 -1.44 7.34
C GLY A 58 -13.33 -0.80 6.57
N LYS A 59 -13.24 -1.07 5.27
CA LYS A 59 -12.32 -0.37 4.36
C LYS A 59 -12.98 0.90 3.83
N SER A 60 -12.20 1.98 3.75
CA SER A 60 -12.68 3.30 3.30
C SER A 60 -12.86 3.39 1.78
N LEU A 61 -12.21 2.49 1.03
CA LEU A 61 -12.28 2.40 -0.42
C LEU A 61 -13.64 1.87 -0.85
N HIS A 62 -14.30 2.61 -1.75
CA HIS A 62 -15.53 2.16 -2.39
C HIS A 62 -15.22 1.05 -3.39
N TYR A 63 -16.13 0.07 -3.52
CA TYR A 63 -16.10 -0.94 -4.56
C TYR A 63 -17.52 -1.16 -5.10
N ASN A 64 -17.61 -1.52 -6.37
CA ASN A 64 -18.86 -1.91 -7.02
C ASN A 64 -18.61 -3.17 -7.84
N LYS A 65 -19.05 -4.32 -7.33
CA LYS A 65 -18.79 -5.61 -7.96
C LYS A 65 -19.56 -5.82 -9.27
N GLU A 66 -20.70 -5.15 -9.44
CA GLU A 66 -21.57 -5.32 -10.61
C GLU A 66 -21.09 -4.50 -11.80
N LEU A 67 -20.72 -3.23 -11.56
CA LEU A 67 -20.22 -2.35 -12.60
C LEU A 67 -18.72 -2.58 -12.87
N GLU A 68 -17.92 -2.82 -11.83
CA GLU A 68 -16.47 -2.92 -11.95
C GLU A 68 -15.90 -4.01 -11.02
N PRO A 69 -15.97 -5.30 -11.42
CA PRO A 69 -15.59 -6.43 -10.57
C PRO A 69 -14.19 -6.36 -9.97
N LEU A 70 -13.22 -5.74 -10.66
CA LEU A 70 -11.84 -5.58 -10.20
C LEU A 70 -11.73 -4.65 -8.97
N THR A 71 -12.71 -3.79 -8.74
CA THR A 71 -12.76 -2.96 -7.54
C THR A 71 -13.01 -3.80 -6.28
N ALA A 72 -13.50 -5.03 -6.39
CA ALA A 72 -13.79 -5.93 -5.27
C ALA A 72 -12.57 -6.82 -4.88
N HIS A 73 -11.45 -6.19 -4.54
CA HIS A 73 -10.19 -6.84 -4.17
C HIS A 73 -9.90 -6.73 -2.65
N LEU A 74 -8.80 -7.34 -2.19
CA LEU A 74 -8.47 -7.45 -0.75
C LEU A 74 -8.36 -6.10 -0.02
N PHE A 75 -8.01 -5.03 -0.71
CA PHE A 75 -7.82 -3.71 -0.10
C PHE A 75 -9.11 -2.90 0.05
N SER A 76 -10.16 -3.24 -0.71
CA SER A 76 -11.45 -2.55 -0.74
C SER A 76 -12.58 -3.33 -0.10
N LEU A 77 -12.54 -4.66 -0.14
CA LEU A 77 -13.53 -5.51 0.51
C LEU A 77 -13.52 -5.30 2.02
N GLY A 78 -14.70 -5.33 2.63
CA GLY A 78 -14.88 -5.28 4.09
C GLY A 78 -15.61 -6.52 4.62
N GLY A 79 -15.72 -6.61 5.95
CA GLY A 79 -16.52 -7.62 6.62
C GLY A 79 -16.11 -9.07 6.33
N GLN A 80 -17.10 -9.96 6.21
CA GLN A 80 -16.85 -11.40 6.09
C GLN A 80 -16.16 -11.78 4.77
N GLN A 81 -16.49 -11.11 3.66
CA GLN A 81 -15.86 -11.39 2.36
C GLN A 81 -14.35 -11.12 2.41
N TRP A 82 -13.97 -10.00 3.04
CA TRP A 82 -12.57 -9.67 3.29
C TRP A 82 -11.87 -10.70 4.17
N LYS A 83 -12.51 -11.15 5.27
CA LYS A 83 -11.95 -12.17 6.17
C LYS A 83 -11.66 -13.48 5.42
N VAL A 84 -12.62 -13.93 4.61
CA VAL A 84 -12.48 -15.15 3.79
C VAL A 84 -11.37 -14.99 2.76
N LEU A 85 -11.33 -13.88 2.02
CA LEU A 85 -10.29 -13.65 1.02
C LEU A 85 -8.89 -13.56 1.64
N ARG A 86 -8.75 -12.84 2.75
CA ARG A 86 -7.49 -12.73 3.49
C ARG A 86 -7.00 -14.10 3.97
N ALA A 87 -7.88 -14.93 4.51
CA ALA A 87 -7.53 -16.26 4.98
C ALA A 87 -6.99 -17.16 3.85
N LYS A 88 -7.50 -16.99 2.62
CA LYS A 88 -7.01 -17.73 1.43
C LYS A 88 -5.65 -17.23 0.92
N ILE A 89 -5.40 -15.92 0.97
CA ILE A 89 -4.17 -15.31 0.43
C ILE A 89 -3.01 -15.42 1.40
N THR A 90 -3.25 -15.26 2.70
CA THR A 90 -2.19 -15.22 3.74
C THR A 90 -1.20 -16.40 3.68
N PRO A 91 -1.62 -17.67 3.47
CA PRO A 91 -0.70 -18.80 3.37
C PRO A 91 0.32 -18.74 2.23
N LEU A 92 0.00 -18.01 1.14
CA LEU A 92 0.90 -17.81 0.00
C LEU A 92 2.17 -17.04 0.38
N PHE A 93 2.11 -16.26 1.46
CA PHE A 93 3.21 -15.46 2.00
C PHE A 93 3.85 -16.08 3.25
N SER A 94 3.71 -17.40 3.44
CA SER A 94 4.43 -18.12 4.48
C SER A 94 5.94 -18.07 4.24
N SER A 95 6.76 -18.16 5.30
CA SER A 95 8.21 -18.06 5.19
C SER A 95 8.82 -19.03 4.18
N ASN A 96 8.29 -20.25 4.08
CA ASN A 96 8.77 -21.24 3.09
C ASN A 96 8.43 -20.85 1.65
N LYS A 97 7.22 -20.31 1.41
CA LYS A 97 6.82 -19.84 0.08
C LYS A 97 7.61 -18.60 -0.33
N THR A 98 7.76 -17.64 0.58
CA THR A 98 8.59 -16.44 0.35
C THR A 98 10.05 -16.79 0.08
N LYS A 99 10.63 -17.76 0.80
CA LYS A 99 11.97 -18.28 0.50
C LYS A 99 12.05 -18.90 -0.89
N GLY A 100 11.02 -19.64 -1.31
CA GLY A 100 10.95 -20.22 -2.65
C GLY A 100 10.87 -19.17 -3.77
N MET A 101 10.39 -17.96 -3.48
CA MET A 101 10.37 -16.85 -4.44
C MET A 101 11.75 -16.17 -4.58
N PHE A 102 12.66 -16.34 -3.61
CA PHE A 102 13.96 -15.65 -3.57
C PHE A 102 14.77 -15.73 -4.88
N PRO A 103 14.86 -16.88 -5.58
CA PRO A 103 15.55 -16.96 -6.86
C PRO A 103 15.02 -15.99 -7.93
N ILE A 104 13.71 -15.74 -7.94
CA ILE A 104 13.07 -14.82 -8.89
C ILE A 104 13.52 -13.38 -8.62
N PHE A 105 13.66 -12.99 -7.34
CA PHE A 105 14.19 -11.67 -6.99
C PHE A 105 15.64 -11.50 -7.44
N ILE A 106 16.46 -12.54 -7.33
CA ILE A 106 17.86 -12.52 -7.76
C ILE A 106 17.96 -12.37 -9.28
N ASP A 107 17.15 -13.12 -10.03
CA ASP A 107 17.11 -13.03 -11.49
C ASP A 107 16.69 -11.62 -11.96
N ALA A 108 15.59 -11.09 -11.43
CA ALA A 108 15.14 -9.72 -11.73
C ALA A 108 16.19 -8.66 -11.33
N ALA A 109 16.90 -8.85 -10.23
CA ALA A 109 17.95 -7.93 -9.79
C ALA A 109 19.18 -7.98 -10.71
N GLN A 110 19.53 -9.16 -11.20
CA GLN A 110 20.61 -9.34 -12.17
C GLN A 110 20.27 -8.64 -13.50
N LYS A 111 19.05 -8.87 -14.04
CA LYS A 111 18.55 -8.16 -15.23
C LYS A 111 18.58 -6.64 -15.05
N LEU A 112 18.16 -6.15 -13.88
CA LEU A 112 18.22 -4.72 -13.55
C LEU A 112 19.66 -4.21 -13.54
N SER A 113 20.59 -4.95 -12.91
CA SER A 113 22.00 -4.55 -12.86
C SER A 113 22.63 -4.46 -14.24
N GLU A 114 22.37 -5.44 -15.10
CA GLU A 114 22.86 -5.46 -16.49
C GLU A 114 22.29 -4.29 -17.29
N TYR A 115 20.99 -4.03 -17.17
CA TYR A 115 20.36 -2.89 -17.81
C TYR A 115 20.94 -1.55 -17.34
N VAL A 116 21.16 -1.41 -16.03
CA VAL A 116 21.78 -0.21 -15.43
C VAL A 116 23.19 0.00 -15.99
N SER A 117 24.02 -1.04 -16.04
CA SER A 117 25.36 -0.95 -16.61
C SER A 117 25.33 -0.45 -18.07
N GLN A 118 24.43 -0.99 -18.90
CA GLN A 118 24.30 -0.60 -20.30
C GLN A 118 23.85 0.85 -20.50
N ILE A 119 22.92 1.36 -19.68
CA ILE A 119 22.46 2.75 -19.81
C ILE A 119 23.50 3.74 -19.29
N THR A 120 24.28 3.36 -18.27
CA THR A 120 25.34 4.21 -17.71
C THR A 120 26.54 4.38 -18.62
N GLU A 121 26.74 3.49 -19.60
CA GLU A 121 27.74 3.70 -20.65
C GLU A 121 27.41 4.88 -21.57
N LYS A 122 26.12 5.26 -21.66
CA LYS A 122 25.62 6.27 -22.61
C LYS A 122 25.11 7.54 -21.93
N ASN A 123 24.72 7.47 -20.66
CA ASN A 123 24.15 8.59 -19.93
C ASN A 123 24.56 8.51 -18.46
N ASP A 124 25.02 9.64 -17.91
CA ASP A 124 25.43 9.74 -16.50
C ASP A 124 24.22 9.89 -15.56
N GLU A 125 23.04 10.18 -16.10
CA GLU A 125 21.80 10.35 -15.34
C GLU A 125 20.82 9.20 -15.55
N ILE A 126 20.24 8.74 -14.45
CA ILE A 126 19.31 7.61 -14.43
C ILE A 126 18.02 8.02 -13.72
N GLU A 127 16.89 7.72 -14.34
CA GLU A 127 15.57 7.85 -13.71
C GLU A 127 15.30 6.60 -12.86
N CYS A 128 15.55 6.71 -11.54
CA CYS A 128 15.43 5.59 -10.61
C CYS A 128 13.99 5.09 -10.43
N LYS A 129 12.98 5.95 -10.59
CA LYS A 129 11.58 5.57 -10.34
C LYS A 129 11.09 4.60 -11.41
N ASP A 130 11.41 4.84 -12.68
CA ASP A 130 11.12 3.99 -13.82
C ASP A 130 11.83 2.65 -13.65
N LEU A 131 13.13 2.67 -13.31
CA LEU A 131 13.89 1.45 -13.03
C LEU A 131 13.25 0.58 -11.94
N PHE A 132 12.98 1.15 -10.77
CA PHE A 132 12.39 0.38 -9.67
C PHE A 132 10.93 -0.01 -9.95
N THR A 133 10.21 0.76 -10.76
CA THR A 133 8.88 0.38 -11.23
C THR A 133 8.95 -0.86 -12.11
N ARG A 134 9.86 -0.89 -13.10
CA ARG A 134 10.07 -2.04 -13.98
C ARG A 134 10.50 -3.28 -13.20
N PHE A 135 11.47 -3.14 -12.30
CA PHE A 135 11.90 -4.23 -11.42
C PHE A 135 10.74 -4.76 -10.55
N SER A 136 9.94 -3.86 -9.95
CA SER A 136 8.81 -4.28 -9.11
C SER A 136 7.73 -5.01 -9.91
N VAL A 137 7.49 -4.57 -11.16
CA VAL A 137 6.56 -5.24 -12.07
C VAL A 137 7.08 -6.63 -12.42
N ASP A 138 8.34 -6.75 -12.86
CA ASP A 138 8.98 -8.01 -13.25
C ASP A 138 8.92 -9.05 -12.12
N VAL A 139 9.38 -8.66 -10.92
CA VAL A 139 9.29 -9.51 -9.73
C VAL A 139 7.85 -9.94 -9.45
N THR A 140 6.89 -9.03 -9.55
CA THR A 140 5.48 -9.34 -9.26
C THR A 140 4.89 -10.26 -10.33
N THR A 141 5.19 -10.05 -11.61
CA THR A 141 4.67 -10.88 -12.70
C THR A 141 5.23 -12.28 -12.68
N SER A 142 6.54 -12.43 -12.46
CA SER A 142 7.19 -13.73 -12.36
C SER A 142 6.76 -14.48 -11.11
N THR A 143 6.66 -13.81 -9.95
CA THR A 143 6.24 -14.49 -8.70
C THR A 143 4.75 -14.84 -8.66
N ALA A 144 3.87 -13.97 -9.15
CA ALA A 144 2.42 -14.16 -9.04
C ALA A 144 1.85 -15.01 -10.19
N PHE A 145 2.42 -14.90 -11.40
CA PHE A 145 1.87 -15.52 -12.60
C PHE A 145 2.82 -16.50 -13.31
N GLY A 146 4.10 -16.58 -12.90
CA GLY A 146 5.10 -17.41 -13.58
C GLY A 146 5.40 -16.93 -15.00
N LEU A 147 5.29 -15.62 -15.23
CA LEU A 147 5.57 -14.98 -16.52
C LEU A 147 7.00 -14.43 -16.50
N ASP A 148 7.73 -14.62 -17.61
CA ASP A 148 9.03 -14.01 -17.89
C ASP A 148 8.92 -13.02 -19.06
#